data_AF-A0A7R8WXV7-F1
#
_entry.id   AF-A0A7R8WXV7-F1
#
_cell.length_a   1.000
_cell.length_b   1.000
_cell.length_c   1.000
_cell.angle_alpha   90.00
_cell.angle_beta   90.00
_cell.angle_gamma   90.00
#
_symmetry.space_group_name_H-M   'P 1'
#
loop_
_entity.id
_entity.type
_entity.pdbx_description
1 polymer ?
#
loop_
_entity_poly.entity_id
_entity_poly.type
_entity_poly.pdbx_seq_one_letter_code
_entity_poly.pdbx_strand_id
1 'polypeptide(L)'
;MSHKSSHLRLQKRNLKTLPEVPRGRRIRVAYLHENALSGVDSLGAHADTLTLLYLDFNCVEDLTLIGRFVKLEKLYLNCNRIRIVEGLECLKSLRELHLRSQALQEGEQLVFDPRTVRGLQGTLEILDISKNRITSLAGVKGFQNLTFLDASHNELEDFEETLKHLISFPSLQNLSLNGNPLERSVGRHYTTGILASLHHLAELGTAPFPADPGKVLGTSRSGVWRRPQPHLPWTLQMKHALEELGSD
;
A
#
# COMPACT_ATOMS: atom_id res chain seq x y z
N MET A 1 -1.04 29.39 22.74
CA MET A 1 -0.95 27.92 22.64
C MET A 1 -0.74 27.57 21.17
N SER A 2 0.50 27.23 20.78
CA SER A 2 0.85 26.96 19.38
C SER A 2 0.38 25.55 18.99
N HIS A 3 -0.50 25.46 17.99
CA HIS A 3 -0.87 24.21 17.33
C HIS A 3 0.39 23.64 16.63
N LYS A 4 1.27 22.98 17.38
CA LYS A 4 2.49 22.37 16.84
C LYS A 4 2.06 21.25 15.88
N SER A 5 2.28 21.49 14.59
CA SER A 5 1.96 20.63 13.44
C SER A 5 1.99 19.12 13.72
N SER A 6 0.91 18.44 13.32
CA SER A 6 0.79 16.97 13.30
C SER A 6 1.51 16.30 12.12
N HIS A 7 2.14 17.08 11.26
CA HIS A 7 2.80 16.61 10.04
C HIS A 7 4.32 16.81 10.14
N LEU A 8 5.08 15.74 9.94
CA LEU A 8 6.53 15.75 9.77
C LEU A 8 6.86 15.67 8.28
N ARG A 9 7.55 16.68 7.74
CA ARG A 9 7.93 16.75 6.33
C ARG A 9 9.45 16.70 6.18
N LEU A 10 9.98 15.56 5.72
CA LEU A 10 11.41 15.32 5.50
C LEU A 10 11.68 14.64 4.14
N GLN A 11 10.74 14.70 3.20
CA GLN A 11 10.85 14.11 1.86
C GLN A 11 11.90 14.81 0.99
N LYS A 12 12.47 14.08 0.02
CA LYS A 12 13.40 14.64 -1.01
C LYS A 12 14.65 15.31 -0.44
N ARG A 13 15.24 14.72 0.61
CA ARG A 13 16.39 15.29 1.33
C ARG A 13 17.64 14.43 1.28
N ASN A 14 17.64 13.35 0.50
CA ASN A 14 18.74 12.37 0.43
C ASN A 14 19.17 11.85 1.82
N LEU A 15 18.22 11.74 2.75
CA LEU A 15 18.49 11.27 4.11
C LEU A 15 18.80 9.78 4.09
N LYS A 16 19.95 9.39 4.64
CA LYS A 16 20.27 7.97 4.91
C LYS A 16 19.71 7.50 6.26
N THR A 17 19.61 8.43 7.20
CA THR A 17 19.04 8.22 8.53
C THR A 17 18.13 9.39 8.88
N LEU A 18 17.13 9.15 9.72
CA LEU A 18 16.26 10.22 10.19
C LEU A 18 16.96 11.04 11.28
N PRO A 19 16.91 12.39 11.22
CA PRO A 19 17.32 13.21 12.34
C PRO A 19 16.44 12.92 13.57
N GLU A 20 16.92 13.27 14.76
CA GLU A 20 16.11 13.14 15.97
C GLU A 20 14.82 13.95 15.83
N VAL A 21 13.69 13.27 16.10
CA VAL A 21 12.38 13.89 16.06
C VAL A 21 11.93 14.16 17.50
N PRO A 22 11.76 15.45 17.91
CA PRO A 22 11.49 15.77 19.30
C PRO A 22 10.15 15.23 19.80
N ARG A 23 10.16 14.64 21.00
CA ARG A 23 8.97 14.10 21.71
C ARG A 23 7.85 15.14 21.92
N GLY A 24 8.19 16.42 21.94
CA GLY A 24 7.25 17.52 22.19
C GLY A 24 6.26 17.83 21.06
N ARG A 25 6.23 17.04 19.98
CA ARG A 25 5.26 17.16 18.87
C ARG A 25 4.48 15.85 18.74
N ARG A 26 3.15 15.92 18.60
CA ARG A 26 2.32 14.74 18.31
C ARG A 26 2.19 14.57 16.81
N ILE A 27 3.14 13.85 16.22
CA ILE A 27 3.16 13.60 14.78
C ILE A 27 2.15 12.49 14.47
N ARG A 28 1.21 12.79 13.57
CA ARG A 28 0.23 11.85 13.03
C ARG A 28 0.58 11.42 11.61
N VAL A 29 1.20 12.31 10.84
CA VAL A 29 1.55 12.07 9.43
C VAL A 29 3.03 12.33 9.22
N ALA A 30 3.74 11.38 8.63
CA ALA A 30 5.15 11.53 8.28
C ALA A 30 5.38 11.36 6.77
N TYR A 31 5.91 12.41 6.14
CA TYR A 31 6.32 12.41 4.74
C TYR A 31 7.83 12.20 4.68
N LEU A 32 8.24 10.95 4.44
CA LEU A 32 9.65 10.54 4.39
C LEU A 32 10.06 9.98 3.00
N HIS A 33 9.17 10.09 2.01
CA HIS A 33 9.41 9.58 0.67
C HIS A 33 10.59 10.25 -0.04
N GLU A 34 11.15 9.58 -1.05
CA GLU A 34 12.27 10.06 -1.87
C GLU A 34 13.49 10.43 -1.00
N ASN A 35 13.97 9.46 -0.23
CA ASN A 35 15.20 9.53 0.54
C ASN A 35 15.99 8.23 0.34
N ALA A 36 16.98 7.98 1.18
CA ALA A 36 17.77 6.75 1.20
C ALA A 36 17.67 6.05 2.57
N LEU A 37 16.51 6.15 3.22
CA LEU A 37 16.31 5.61 4.56
C LEU A 37 16.23 4.08 4.52
N SER A 38 16.93 3.42 5.44
CA SER A 38 16.78 1.99 5.67
C SER A 38 15.78 1.65 6.78
N GLY A 39 15.33 2.65 7.54
CA GLY A 39 14.47 2.47 8.71
C GLY A 39 13.93 3.77 9.29
N VAL A 40 13.21 3.65 10.39
CA VAL A 40 12.45 4.75 11.04
C VAL A 40 12.71 4.84 12.55
N ASP A 41 13.90 4.48 13.01
CA ASP A 41 14.31 4.42 14.43
C ASP A 41 13.93 5.69 15.21
N SER A 42 14.21 6.86 14.62
CA SER A 42 13.99 8.17 15.23
C SER A 42 12.50 8.52 15.44
N LEU A 43 11.56 7.74 14.90
CA LEU A 43 10.12 7.94 15.08
C LEU A 43 9.53 7.19 16.28
N GLY A 44 10.33 6.41 17.02
CA GLY A 44 9.80 5.57 18.12
C GLY A 44 9.01 6.32 19.20
N ALA A 45 9.28 7.61 19.40
CA ALA A 45 8.52 8.47 20.32
C ALA A 45 7.07 8.78 19.87
N HIS A 46 6.72 8.48 18.62
CA HIS A 46 5.42 8.74 18.02
C HIS A 46 4.64 7.44 17.70
N ALA A 47 5.08 6.32 18.28
CA ALA A 47 4.44 4.99 18.16
C ALA A 47 2.93 5.00 18.43
N ASP A 48 2.47 5.86 19.32
CA ASP A 48 1.09 5.97 19.79
C ASP A 48 0.25 7.04 19.08
N THR A 49 0.84 7.76 18.13
CA THR A 49 0.23 8.94 17.47
C THR A 49 0.26 8.88 15.96
N LEU A 50 1.24 8.19 15.35
CA LEU A 50 1.37 8.09 13.90
C LEU A 50 0.23 7.26 13.29
N THR A 51 -0.48 7.83 12.33
CA THR A 51 -1.59 7.19 11.60
C THR A 51 -1.28 7.01 10.11
N LEU A 52 -0.37 7.82 9.54
CA LEU A 52 -0.02 7.77 8.12
C LEU A 52 1.48 7.94 7.91
N LEU A 53 2.10 7.01 7.19
CA LEU A 53 3.54 6.98 6.95
C LEU A 53 3.85 6.79 5.47
N TYR A 54 4.48 7.80 4.86
CA TYR A 54 5.01 7.73 3.50
C TYR A 54 6.50 7.43 3.51
N LEU A 55 6.87 6.27 3.01
CA LEU A 55 8.24 5.78 2.86
C LEU A 55 8.57 5.36 1.43
N ASP A 56 7.78 5.78 0.44
CA ASP A 56 8.04 5.47 -0.96
C ASP A 56 9.44 5.93 -1.40
N PHE A 57 10.09 5.20 -2.30
CA PHE A 57 11.42 5.55 -2.82
C PHE A 57 12.45 5.74 -1.70
N ASN A 58 12.66 4.66 -0.92
CA ASN A 58 13.69 4.56 0.11
C ASN A 58 14.45 3.23 -0.05
N CYS A 59 15.21 2.83 0.97
CA CYS A 59 15.97 1.59 1.00
C CYS A 59 15.53 0.71 2.19
N VAL A 60 14.24 0.73 2.55
CA VAL A 60 13.71 -0.07 3.66
C VAL A 60 13.73 -1.54 3.26
N GLU A 61 14.26 -2.37 4.15
CA GLU A 61 14.33 -3.83 4.02
C GLU A 61 13.61 -4.52 5.18
N ASP A 62 13.71 -3.95 6.40
CA ASP A 62 13.12 -4.46 7.63
C ASP A 62 11.95 -3.58 8.10
N LEU A 63 10.82 -4.23 8.39
CA LEU A 63 9.58 -3.60 8.85
C LEU A 63 9.35 -3.72 10.36
N THR A 64 10.24 -4.40 11.10
CA THR A 64 10.09 -4.68 12.54
C THR A 64 9.86 -3.43 13.37
N LEU A 65 10.58 -2.34 13.07
CA LEU A 65 10.41 -1.06 13.77
C LEU A 65 9.08 -0.37 13.43
N ILE A 66 8.54 -0.63 12.24
CA ILE A 66 7.24 -0.11 11.81
C ILE A 66 6.11 -0.79 12.59
N GLY A 67 6.28 -2.05 12.99
CA GLY A 67 5.36 -2.79 13.86
C GLY A 67 5.00 -2.11 15.19
N ARG A 68 5.76 -1.10 15.60
CA ARG A 68 5.53 -0.33 16.84
C ARG A 68 4.41 0.70 16.71
N PHE A 69 4.06 1.13 15.49
CA PHE A 69 3.08 2.20 15.26
C PHE A 69 1.65 1.67 15.32
N VAL A 70 1.16 1.26 16.49
CA VAL A 70 -0.13 0.53 16.63
C VAL A 70 -1.38 1.28 16.13
N LYS A 71 -1.29 2.60 15.96
CA LYS A 71 -2.35 3.44 15.37
C LYS A 71 -2.17 3.71 13.88
N LEU A 72 -1.17 3.12 13.23
CA LEU A 72 -0.93 3.30 11.81
C LEU A 72 -2.10 2.73 11.02
N GLU A 73 -2.72 3.57 10.20
CA GLU A 73 -3.86 3.24 9.34
C GLU A 73 -3.41 3.04 7.89
N LYS A 74 -2.37 3.77 7.46
CA LYS A 74 -1.90 3.78 6.08
C LYS A 74 -0.38 3.78 6.00
N LEU A 75 0.16 2.86 5.21
CA LEU A 75 1.60 2.65 5.04
C LEU A 75 1.97 2.54 3.57
N TYR A 76 2.76 3.49 3.10
CA TYR A 76 3.26 3.53 1.72
C TYR A 76 4.75 3.19 1.68
N LEU A 77 5.08 2.07 1.03
CA LEU A 77 6.43 1.49 0.96
C LEU A 77 6.82 1.16 -0.49
N ASN A 78 6.24 1.83 -1.48
CA ASN A 78 6.54 1.55 -2.88
C ASN A 78 8.02 1.83 -3.18
N CYS A 79 8.63 1.07 -4.10
CA CYS A 79 10.02 1.28 -4.50
C CYS A 79 11.00 1.25 -3.31
N ASN A 80 10.89 0.23 -2.45
CA ASN A 80 11.85 -0.10 -1.39
C ASN A 80 12.58 -1.42 -1.74
N ARG A 81 13.11 -2.15 -0.75
CA ARG A 81 13.87 -3.40 -0.91
C ARG A 81 13.30 -4.53 -0.05
N ILE A 82 11.99 -4.49 0.21
CA ILE A 82 11.34 -5.43 1.11
C ILE A 82 11.15 -6.76 0.36
N ARG A 83 11.75 -7.83 0.89
CA ARG A 83 11.53 -9.19 0.39
C ARG A 83 10.52 -9.97 1.23
N ILE A 84 10.57 -9.81 2.55
CA ILE A 84 9.64 -10.45 3.47
C ILE A 84 8.83 -9.37 4.18
N VAL A 85 7.51 -9.46 4.09
CA VAL A 85 6.58 -8.64 4.85
C VAL A 85 6.34 -9.31 6.20
N GLU A 86 7.13 -8.94 7.19
CA GLU A 86 7.04 -9.42 8.58
C GLU A 86 7.04 -8.25 9.59
N GLY A 87 6.73 -8.51 10.86
CA GLY A 87 6.82 -7.49 11.91
C GLY A 87 5.63 -6.53 11.95
N LEU A 88 4.58 -6.74 11.16
CA LEU A 88 3.39 -5.89 11.13
C LEU A 88 2.22 -6.44 11.99
N GLU A 89 2.46 -7.48 12.78
CA GLU A 89 1.40 -8.25 13.48
C GLU A 89 0.57 -7.40 14.46
N CYS A 90 1.20 -6.37 15.00
CA CYS A 90 0.65 -5.48 16.01
C CYS A 90 -0.11 -4.27 15.43
N LEU A 91 -0.11 -4.08 14.11
CA LEU A 91 -0.73 -2.93 13.46
C LEU A 91 -2.26 -3.10 13.30
N LYS A 92 -2.97 -3.14 14.43
CA LYS A 92 -4.42 -3.41 14.50
C LYS A 92 -5.30 -2.31 13.90
N SER A 93 -4.72 -1.21 13.45
CA SER A 93 -5.44 -0.12 12.78
C SER A 93 -5.14 -0.05 11.27
N LEU A 94 -4.22 -0.87 10.76
CA LEU A 94 -3.74 -0.76 9.39
C LEU A 94 -4.79 -1.23 8.40
N ARG A 95 -5.20 -0.30 7.52
CA ARG A 95 -6.19 -0.48 6.46
C ARG A 95 -5.57 -0.47 5.07
N GLU A 96 -4.52 0.32 4.86
CA GLU A 96 -3.87 0.46 3.56
C GLU A 96 -2.38 0.11 3.63
N LEU A 97 -1.95 -0.83 2.79
CA LEU A 97 -0.56 -1.24 2.65
C LEU A 97 -0.14 -1.25 1.18
N HIS A 98 0.81 -0.39 0.83
CA HIS A 98 1.33 -0.28 -0.54
C HIS A 98 2.78 -0.73 -0.60
N LEU A 99 3.05 -1.77 -1.38
CA LEU A 99 4.35 -2.44 -1.50
C LEU A 99 4.79 -2.57 -2.95
N ARG A 100 4.28 -1.73 -3.87
CA ARG A 100 4.60 -1.83 -5.30
C ARG A 100 6.09 -1.77 -5.57
N SER A 101 6.55 -2.63 -6.48
CA SER A 101 7.89 -2.52 -7.09
C SER A 101 9.02 -2.55 -6.07
N GLN A 102 9.13 -3.60 -5.26
CA GLN A 102 10.30 -3.81 -4.43
C GLN A 102 11.52 -4.18 -5.30
N ALA A 103 12.68 -3.60 -4.98
CA ALA A 103 13.94 -3.82 -5.68
C ALA A 103 14.56 -5.17 -5.26
N LEU A 104 13.86 -6.24 -5.64
CA LEU A 104 14.22 -7.64 -5.39
C LEU A 104 15.36 -8.08 -6.32
N GLN A 105 16.24 -8.94 -5.81
CA GLN A 105 17.28 -9.56 -6.61
C GLN A 105 16.68 -10.59 -7.58
N GLU A 106 17.48 -11.04 -8.55
CA GLU A 106 17.07 -12.09 -9.48
C GLU A 106 16.77 -13.39 -8.70
N GLY A 107 15.62 -14.01 -9.00
CA GLY A 107 15.14 -15.21 -8.32
C GLY A 107 14.42 -14.95 -6.98
N GLU A 108 14.37 -13.71 -6.51
CA GLU A 108 13.59 -13.35 -5.32
C GLU A 108 12.16 -12.93 -5.68
N GLN A 109 11.24 -13.16 -4.75
CA GLN A 109 9.85 -12.67 -4.80
C GLN A 109 9.46 -12.07 -3.45
N LEU A 110 8.46 -11.19 -3.45
CA LEU A 110 7.85 -10.70 -2.21
C LEU A 110 7.07 -11.81 -1.54
N VAL A 111 7.34 -12.06 -0.26
CA VAL A 111 6.67 -13.09 0.55
C VAL A 111 6.08 -12.45 1.80
N PHE A 112 4.94 -12.93 2.25
CA PHE A 112 4.32 -12.52 3.51
C PHE A 112 4.57 -13.54 4.60
N ASP A 113 4.97 -13.07 5.79
CA ASP A 113 5.04 -13.93 6.97
C ASP A 113 3.61 -14.26 7.45
N PRO A 114 3.29 -15.54 7.74
CA PRO A 114 1.97 -15.95 8.19
C PRO A 114 1.49 -15.26 9.48
N ARG A 115 2.41 -14.85 10.36
CA ARG A 115 2.09 -14.09 11.58
C ARG A 115 1.56 -12.72 11.20
N THR A 116 2.21 -12.03 10.25
CA THR A 116 1.77 -10.72 9.75
C THR A 116 0.40 -10.83 9.08
N VAL A 117 0.17 -11.86 8.25
CA VAL A 117 -1.15 -12.11 7.64
C VAL A 117 -2.23 -12.28 8.73
N ARG A 118 -1.98 -13.11 9.74
CA ARG A 118 -2.89 -13.30 10.87
C ARG A 118 -3.10 -12.01 11.67
N GLY A 119 -2.07 -11.19 11.80
CA GLY A 119 -2.12 -9.93 12.52
C GLY A 119 -3.05 -8.90 11.89
N LEU A 120 -3.06 -8.84 10.55
CA LEU A 120 -3.79 -7.86 9.73
C LEU A 120 -5.10 -8.40 9.12
N GLN A 121 -5.39 -9.70 9.29
CA GLN A 121 -6.51 -10.40 8.64
C GLN A 121 -7.88 -9.71 8.75
N GLY A 122 -8.13 -9.00 9.86
CA GLY A 122 -9.39 -8.33 10.16
C GLY A 122 -9.33 -6.81 10.06
N THR A 123 -8.29 -6.24 9.47
CA THR A 123 -8.09 -4.78 9.42
C THR A 123 -7.72 -4.28 8.04
N LEU A 124 -6.94 -5.05 7.27
CA LEU A 124 -6.44 -4.62 5.97
C LEU A 124 -7.56 -4.63 4.92
N GLU A 125 -7.74 -3.49 4.25
CA GLU A 125 -8.78 -3.22 3.25
C GLU A 125 -8.18 -3.04 1.86
N ILE A 126 -7.00 -2.41 1.76
CA ILE A 126 -6.31 -2.11 0.51
C ILE A 126 -4.91 -2.68 0.53
N LEU A 127 -4.58 -3.46 -0.49
CA LEU A 127 -3.25 -4.03 -0.68
C LEU A 127 -2.76 -3.83 -2.12
N ASP A 128 -1.61 -3.16 -2.26
CA ASP A 128 -0.85 -3.10 -3.51
C ASP A 128 0.42 -3.95 -3.38
N ILE A 129 0.46 -5.05 -4.11
CA ILE A 129 1.62 -5.95 -4.24
C ILE A 129 2.07 -6.06 -5.70
N SER A 130 1.76 -5.07 -6.53
CA SER A 130 2.11 -5.07 -7.94
C SER A 130 3.62 -4.98 -8.17
N LYS A 131 4.11 -5.57 -9.27
CA LYS A 131 5.53 -5.54 -9.67
C LYS A 131 6.50 -6.16 -8.65
N ASN A 132 6.14 -7.29 -8.05
CA ASN A 132 6.90 -7.92 -6.97
C ASN A 132 7.29 -9.38 -7.23
N ARG A 133 7.22 -9.84 -8.49
CA ARG A 133 7.59 -11.19 -8.93
C ARG A 133 6.85 -12.32 -8.18
N ILE A 134 5.65 -12.04 -7.69
CA ILE A 134 4.86 -13.01 -6.91
C ILE A 134 4.36 -14.11 -7.84
N THR A 135 4.56 -15.37 -7.47
CA THR A 135 4.13 -16.53 -8.28
C THR A 135 2.86 -17.21 -7.76
N SER A 136 2.43 -16.91 -6.53
CA SER A 136 1.19 -17.42 -5.94
C SER A 136 0.58 -16.43 -4.94
N LEU A 137 -0.75 -16.39 -4.88
CA LEU A 137 -1.48 -15.58 -3.89
C LEU A 137 -1.69 -16.31 -2.54
N ALA A 138 -1.15 -17.51 -2.36
CA ALA A 138 -1.27 -18.26 -1.12
C ALA A 138 -0.77 -17.50 0.11
N GLY A 139 0.31 -16.72 -0.05
CA GLY A 139 0.92 -15.93 1.04
C GLY A 139 0.07 -14.77 1.53
N VAL A 140 -0.91 -14.31 0.75
CA VAL A 140 -1.82 -13.22 1.14
C VAL A 140 -3.24 -13.71 1.43
N LYS A 141 -3.45 -15.02 1.41
CA LYS A 141 -4.71 -15.64 1.81
C LYS A 141 -5.00 -15.31 3.27
N GLY A 142 -6.17 -14.75 3.54
CA GLY A 142 -6.67 -14.55 4.91
C GLY A 142 -7.03 -13.12 5.25
N PHE A 143 -6.71 -12.12 4.41
CA PHE A 143 -7.20 -10.75 4.57
C PHE A 143 -8.71 -10.67 4.31
N GLN A 144 -9.53 -10.92 5.34
CA GLN A 144 -10.99 -11.07 5.24
C GLN A 144 -11.70 -9.76 4.85
N ASN A 145 -11.11 -8.63 5.22
CA ASN A 145 -11.65 -7.29 4.95
C ASN A 145 -11.09 -6.67 3.67
N LEU A 146 -10.27 -7.39 2.91
CA LEU A 146 -9.65 -6.86 1.71
C LEU A 146 -10.71 -6.58 0.65
N THR A 147 -10.87 -5.31 0.28
CA THR A 147 -11.79 -4.83 -0.74
C THR A 147 -11.07 -4.49 -2.04
N PHE A 148 -9.79 -4.13 -1.95
CA PHE A 148 -8.96 -3.78 -3.10
C PHE A 148 -7.64 -4.56 -3.09
N LEU A 149 -7.37 -5.28 -4.18
CA LEU A 149 -6.10 -5.97 -4.41
C LEU A 149 -5.52 -5.61 -5.78
N ASP A 150 -4.34 -4.98 -5.79
CA ASP A 150 -3.51 -4.89 -6.98
C ASP A 150 -2.35 -5.89 -6.91
N ALA A 151 -2.46 -6.96 -7.71
CA ALA A 151 -1.40 -7.94 -7.93
C ALA A 151 -0.95 -7.96 -9.40
N SER A 152 -1.11 -6.83 -10.10
CA SER A 152 -0.68 -6.66 -11.49
C SER A 152 0.85 -6.76 -11.65
N HIS A 153 1.29 -7.13 -12.84
CA HIS A 153 2.70 -7.21 -13.21
C HIS A 153 3.53 -8.09 -12.26
N ASN A 154 2.96 -9.23 -11.86
CA ASN A 154 3.66 -10.28 -11.13
C ASN A 154 3.92 -11.48 -12.06
N GLU A 155 4.28 -12.62 -11.49
CA GLU A 155 4.64 -13.85 -12.20
C GLU A 155 3.59 -14.95 -11.96
N LEU A 156 2.32 -14.57 -11.78
CA LEU A 156 1.21 -15.52 -11.60
C LEU A 156 0.92 -16.24 -12.93
N GLU A 157 1.11 -17.55 -12.98
CA GLU A 157 0.93 -18.37 -14.18
C GLU A 157 -0.23 -19.37 -14.06
N ASP A 158 -0.38 -19.98 -12.88
CA ASP A 158 -1.43 -20.96 -12.61
C ASP A 158 -2.76 -20.27 -12.31
N PHE A 159 -3.66 -20.30 -13.29
CA PHE A 159 -4.98 -19.67 -13.20
C PHE A 159 -5.88 -20.34 -12.17
N GLU A 160 -5.89 -21.67 -12.09
CA GLU A 160 -6.77 -22.41 -11.18
C GLU A 160 -6.33 -22.25 -9.72
N GLU A 161 -5.02 -22.27 -9.47
CA GLU A 161 -4.45 -21.96 -8.15
C GLU A 161 -4.77 -20.52 -7.76
N THR A 162 -4.55 -19.56 -8.67
CA THR A 162 -4.86 -18.15 -8.43
C THR A 162 -6.34 -17.96 -8.09
N LEU A 163 -7.26 -18.56 -8.85
CA LEU A 163 -8.69 -18.51 -8.59
C LEU A 163 -9.05 -19.10 -7.22
N LYS A 164 -8.48 -20.25 -6.85
CA LYS A 164 -8.69 -20.90 -5.55
C LYS A 164 -8.33 -19.98 -4.38
N HIS A 165 -7.33 -19.11 -4.54
CA HIS A 165 -6.99 -18.11 -3.53
C HIS A 165 -7.93 -16.90 -3.58
N LEU A 166 -8.28 -16.43 -4.78
CA LEU A 166 -9.14 -15.26 -4.92
C LEU A 166 -10.55 -15.46 -4.34
N ILE A 167 -11.14 -16.64 -4.52
CA ILE A 167 -12.46 -16.97 -3.96
C ILE A 167 -12.48 -16.94 -2.43
N SER A 168 -11.31 -16.92 -1.77
CA SER A 168 -11.21 -16.84 -0.32
C SER A 168 -11.23 -15.42 0.24
N PHE A 169 -11.32 -14.38 -0.61
CA PHE A 169 -11.52 -12.99 -0.20
C PHE A 169 -12.99 -12.61 -0.30
N PRO A 170 -13.78 -12.68 0.80
CA PRO A 170 -15.23 -12.50 0.76
C PRO A 170 -15.66 -11.06 0.45
N SER A 171 -14.80 -10.08 0.74
CA SER A 171 -15.10 -8.66 0.62
C SER A 171 -14.47 -8.00 -0.62
N LEU A 172 -13.79 -8.76 -1.47
CA LEU A 172 -13.01 -8.23 -2.59
C LEU A 172 -13.92 -7.63 -3.66
N GLN A 173 -13.76 -6.33 -3.92
CA GLN A 173 -14.56 -5.57 -4.88
C GLN A 173 -13.74 -5.14 -6.09
N ASN A 174 -12.45 -4.84 -5.91
CA ASN A 174 -11.59 -4.35 -6.97
C ASN A 174 -10.34 -5.24 -7.05
N LEU A 175 -10.10 -5.79 -8.24
CA LEU A 175 -9.00 -6.71 -8.48
C LEU A 175 -8.24 -6.32 -9.74
N SER A 176 -6.92 -6.21 -9.61
CA SER A 176 -6.01 -6.02 -10.73
C SER A 176 -5.01 -7.16 -10.82
N LEU A 177 -5.00 -7.86 -11.97
CA LEU A 177 -4.13 -8.99 -12.27
C LEU A 177 -3.45 -8.85 -13.65
N ASN A 178 -3.61 -7.71 -14.31
CA ASN A 178 -3.06 -7.49 -15.64
C ASN A 178 -1.53 -7.61 -15.65
N GLY A 179 -0.98 -8.05 -16.77
CA GLY A 179 0.48 -8.19 -16.91
C GLY A 179 1.08 -9.36 -16.14
N ASN A 180 0.26 -10.34 -15.74
CA ASN A 180 0.70 -11.65 -15.27
C ASN A 180 0.68 -12.69 -16.41
N PRO A 181 1.56 -13.70 -16.42
CA PRO A 181 1.55 -14.78 -17.42
C PRO A 181 0.18 -15.46 -17.62
N LEU A 182 -0.61 -15.61 -16.54
CA LEU A 182 -1.94 -16.23 -16.58
C LEU A 182 -2.94 -15.53 -17.52
N GLU A 183 -2.73 -14.25 -17.83
CA GLU A 183 -3.59 -13.50 -18.75
C GLU A 183 -3.44 -14.04 -20.17
N ARG A 184 -2.21 -14.42 -20.54
CA ARG A 184 -1.90 -14.98 -21.86
C ARG A 184 -2.22 -16.47 -21.95
N SER A 185 -1.98 -17.22 -20.88
CA SER A 185 -2.20 -18.67 -20.88
C SER A 185 -3.69 -19.03 -21.03
N VAL A 186 -4.58 -18.26 -20.39
CA VAL A 186 -6.03 -18.47 -20.46
C VAL A 186 -6.67 -17.74 -21.66
N GLY A 187 -6.07 -16.63 -22.09
CA GLY A 187 -6.50 -15.85 -23.24
C GLY A 187 -7.92 -15.33 -23.10
N ARG A 188 -8.80 -15.60 -24.09
CA ARG A 188 -10.16 -15.04 -24.14
C ARG A 188 -11.06 -15.41 -22.95
N HIS A 189 -10.73 -16.49 -22.24
CA HIS A 189 -11.53 -16.96 -21.10
C HIS A 189 -11.11 -16.34 -19.77
N TYR A 190 -10.03 -15.54 -19.76
CA TYR A 190 -9.44 -14.96 -18.57
C TYR A 190 -10.44 -14.10 -17.78
N THR A 191 -10.98 -13.06 -18.41
CA THR A 191 -11.95 -12.14 -17.81
C THR A 191 -13.22 -12.87 -17.41
N THR A 192 -13.75 -13.73 -18.30
CA THR A 192 -14.98 -14.48 -18.02
C THR A 192 -14.82 -15.47 -16.88
N GLY A 193 -13.66 -16.13 -16.76
CA GLY A 193 -13.37 -17.06 -15.68
C GLY A 193 -13.30 -16.37 -14.32
N ILE A 194 -12.59 -15.24 -14.25
CA ILE A 194 -12.51 -14.45 -13.00
C ILE A 194 -13.90 -13.97 -12.58
N LEU A 195 -14.66 -13.36 -13.48
CA LEU A 195 -15.98 -12.82 -13.16
C LEU A 195 -17.01 -13.92 -12.84
N ALA A 196 -16.87 -15.11 -13.43
CA ALA A 196 -17.71 -16.26 -13.08
C ALA A 196 -17.39 -16.81 -11.67
N SER A 197 -16.12 -16.80 -11.27
CA SER A 197 -15.70 -17.26 -9.94
C SER A 197 -15.93 -16.23 -8.83
N LEU A 198 -15.77 -14.94 -9.14
CA LEU A 198 -15.88 -13.82 -8.20
C LEU A 198 -17.12 -12.97 -8.53
N HIS A 199 -18.30 -13.52 -8.27
CA HIS A 199 -19.58 -12.87 -8.57
C HIS A 199 -19.82 -11.58 -7.76
N HIS A 200 -19.08 -11.36 -6.68
CA HIS A 200 -19.13 -10.15 -5.84
C HIS A 200 -18.16 -9.05 -6.30
N LEU A 201 -17.32 -9.32 -7.30
CA LEU A 201 -16.34 -8.35 -7.79
C LEU A 201 -17.06 -7.20 -8.52
N ALA A 202 -16.77 -5.97 -8.12
CA ALA A 202 -17.30 -4.76 -8.73
C ALA A 202 -16.48 -4.36 -9.97
N GLU A 203 -15.16 -4.43 -9.89
CA GLU A 203 -14.24 -4.00 -10.95
C GLU A 203 -13.06 -4.97 -11.12
N LEU A 204 -12.78 -5.32 -12.37
CA LEU A 204 -11.61 -6.08 -12.79
C LEU A 204 -10.73 -5.22 -13.70
N GLY A 205 -9.49 -4.99 -13.30
CA GLY A 205 -8.52 -4.19 -14.05
C GLY A 205 -7.94 -3.04 -13.23
N THR A 206 -7.35 -2.06 -13.91
CA THR A 206 -6.68 -0.91 -13.29
C THR A 206 -7.70 0.13 -12.82
N ALA A 207 -8.36 -0.16 -11.70
CA ALA A 207 -9.10 0.84 -10.95
C ALA A 207 -8.13 1.78 -10.23
N PRO A 208 -8.35 3.11 -10.22
CA PRO A 208 -7.58 3.99 -9.36
C PRO A 208 -7.81 3.60 -7.90
N PHE A 209 -6.74 3.60 -7.09
CA PHE A 209 -6.89 3.39 -5.65
C PHE A 209 -7.95 4.35 -5.10
N PRO A 210 -8.89 3.86 -4.26
CA PRO A 210 -9.94 4.71 -3.74
C PRO A 210 -9.30 5.87 -2.99
N ALA A 211 -9.68 7.09 -3.37
CA ALA A 211 -9.19 8.31 -2.75
C ALA A 211 -9.57 8.32 -1.26
N ASP A 212 -8.68 8.82 -0.42
CA ASP A 212 -8.89 8.91 1.03
C ASP A 212 -10.25 9.58 1.36
N PRO A 213 -11.24 8.85 1.91
CA PRO A 213 -12.51 9.44 2.28
C PRO A 213 -12.37 10.53 3.36
N GLY A 214 -11.25 10.54 4.10
CA GLY A 214 -10.92 11.58 5.09
C GLY A 214 -10.62 12.97 4.51
N LYS A 215 -10.58 13.15 3.18
CA LYS A 215 -10.44 14.44 2.51
C LYS A 215 -11.76 15.04 1.98
N VAL A 216 -12.91 14.41 2.22
CA VAL A 216 -14.22 14.97 1.87
C VAL A 216 -14.72 15.94 2.96
N LEU A 217 -13.92 16.95 3.32
CA LEU A 217 -14.39 18.07 4.14
C LEU A 217 -13.76 19.37 3.63
N GLY A 218 -14.55 20.14 2.89
CA GLY A 218 -14.18 21.47 2.43
C GLY A 218 -14.82 21.81 1.09
N THR A 219 -16.11 22.15 1.10
CA THR A 219 -16.72 22.88 -0.02
C THR A 219 -16.06 24.26 -0.13
N SER A 220 -15.05 24.40 -0.97
CA SER A 220 -14.66 25.71 -1.47
C SER A 220 -15.57 26.06 -2.65
N ARG A 221 -16.24 27.22 -2.54
CA ARG A 221 -17.27 27.73 -3.46
C ARG A 221 -16.78 28.10 -4.86
N SER A 222 -15.55 27.78 -5.23
CA SER A 222 -15.04 28.02 -6.59
C SER A 222 -13.82 27.15 -6.87
N GLY A 223 -14.05 25.88 -7.17
CA GLY A 223 -12.96 24.97 -7.56
C GLY A 223 -13.53 23.68 -8.12
N VAL A 224 -13.63 23.59 -9.43
CA VAL A 224 -14.06 22.38 -10.13
C VAL A 224 -12.99 21.31 -9.93
N TRP A 225 -13.23 20.36 -9.04
CA TRP A 225 -12.40 19.16 -8.95
C TRP A 225 -12.62 18.33 -10.23
N ARG A 226 -11.54 18.11 -11.00
CA ARG A 226 -11.57 17.12 -12.09
C ARG A 226 -11.49 15.73 -11.46
N ARG A 227 -12.40 14.84 -11.91
CA ARG A 227 -12.42 13.42 -11.52
C ARG A 227 -11.03 12.79 -11.69
N PRO A 228 -10.67 11.78 -10.87
CA PRO A 228 -9.46 10.98 -11.07
C PRO A 228 -9.40 10.52 -12.52
N GLN A 229 -8.30 10.84 -13.21
CA GLN A 229 -8.09 10.42 -14.58
C GLN A 229 -7.58 8.97 -14.55
N PRO A 230 -8.36 7.98 -15.01
CA PRO A 230 -8.02 6.55 -14.89
C PRO A 230 -6.79 6.14 -15.72
N HIS A 231 -6.30 7.02 -16.60
CA HIS A 231 -5.14 6.76 -17.46
C HIS A 231 -3.81 7.30 -16.93
N LEU A 232 -3.81 8.03 -15.80
CA LEU A 232 -2.59 8.62 -15.24
C LEU A 232 -1.98 7.69 -14.18
N PRO A 233 -0.67 7.41 -14.26
CA PRO A 233 0.04 6.66 -13.22
C PRO A 233 -0.19 7.27 -11.83
N TRP A 234 -0.35 6.43 -10.80
CA TRP A 234 -0.55 6.86 -9.42
C TRP A 234 0.50 7.89 -8.95
N THR A 235 1.75 7.81 -9.42
CA THR A 235 2.80 8.80 -9.13
C THR A 235 2.48 10.22 -9.60
N LEU A 236 1.73 10.36 -10.71
CA LEU A 236 1.22 11.64 -11.21
C LEU A 236 -0.02 12.10 -10.45
N GLN A 237 -0.92 11.17 -10.07
CA GLN A 237 -2.07 11.49 -9.23
C GLN A 237 -1.62 11.97 -7.84
N MET A 238 -0.58 11.34 -7.29
CA MET A 238 0.04 11.72 -6.02
C MET A 238 0.85 13.01 -6.16
N LYS A 239 1.58 13.25 -7.26
CA LYS A 239 2.19 14.56 -7.55
C LYS A 239 1.15 15.68 -7.56
N HIS A 240 0.05 15.52 -8.28
CA HIS A 240 -1.02 16.51 -8.32
C HIS A 240 -1.67 16.72 -6.93
N ALA A 241 -1.97 15.65 -6.19
CA ALA A 241 -2.54 15.74 -4.85
C ALA A 241 -1.58 16.35 -3.80
N LEU A 242 -0.26 16.30 -4.04
CA LEU A 242 0.78 16.86 -3.17
C LEU A 242 1.17 18.29 -3.54
N GLU A 243 1.10 18.68 -4.82
CA GLU A 243 1.31 20.06 -5.30
C GLU A 243 0.23 21.00 -4.73
N GLU A 244 -1.02 20.55 -4.65
CA GLU A 244 -2.11 21.32 -4.04
C GLU A 244 -2.00 21.43 -2.51
N LEU A 245 -1.33 20.48 -1.84
CA LEU A 245 -1.05 20.52 -0.39
C LEU A 245 0.24 21.29 -0.03
N GLY A 246 0.93 21.83 -1.02
CA GLY A 246 2.17 22.61 -0.87
C GLY A 246 2.01 24.10 -1.18
N SER A 247 0.78 24.58 -1.40
CA SER A 247 0.49 25.94 -1.84
C SER A 247 0.01 26.90 -0.75
N ASP A 248 0.22 26.57 0.54
CA ASP A 248 -0.01 27.47 1.70
C ASP A 248 1.20 27.49 2.65
#